data_AF-A0A9P0Z831-F1
#
_entry.id   AF-A0A9P0Z831-F1
#
_cell.length_a   1.000
_cell.length_b   1.000
_cell.length_c   1.000
_cell.angle_alpha   90.00
_cell.angle_beta   90.00
_cell.angle_gamma   90.00
#
_symmetry.space_group_name_H-M   'P 1'
#
loop_
_entity.id
_entity.type
_entity.pdbx_description
1 polymer ?
#
loop_
_entity_poly.entity_id
_entity_poly.type
_entity_poly.pdbx_seq_one_letter_code
_entity_poly.pdbx_strand_id
1 'polypeptide(L)'
;MTGNPSLFSSFHSYLPTSSVTLADGSTSPILGSGTVVPTSTLPLSPVLSLPNFAFNLLSITRTLNCSVTFFPGYCVFQDLLTKQIIGKGHESAGLYILDTSITKGL
;
A
#
# COMPACT_ATOMS: atom_id res chain seq x y z
N MET A 1 -2.00 -3.92 -1.77
CA MET A 1 -1.77 -4.71 -3.02
C MET A 1 -1.11 -3.79 -4.02
N THR A 2 -0.20 -4.29 -4.85
CA THR A 2 0.53 -3.49 -5.84
C THR A 2 0.66 -4.23 -7.16
N GLY A 3 0.59 -3.48 -8.26
CA GLY A 3 0.99 -3.97 -9.59
C GLY A 3 2.41 -3.59 -9.98
N ASN A 4 3.09 -2.82 -9.15
CA ASN A 4 4.46 -2.40 -9.38
C ASN A 4 5.44 -3.24 -8.55
N PRO A 5 6.23 -4.14 -9.17
CA PRO A 5 7.22 -4.96 -8.47
C PRO A 5 8.41 -4.16 -7.93
N SER A 6 8.68 -2.94 -8.43
CA SER A 6 9.82 -2.13 -7.98
C SER A 6 9.65 -1.57 -6.55
N LEU A 7 8.46 -1.70 -5.98
CA LEU A 7 8.14 -1.19 -4.63
C LEU A 7 8.55 -2.16 -3.51
N PHE A 8 8.84 -3.41 -3.85
CA PHE A 8 9.16 -4.44 -2.85
C PHE A 8 10.62 -4.31 -2.38
N SER A 9 10.80 -4.19 -1.07
CA SER A 9 12.12 -4.33 -0.43
C SER A 9 12.47 -5.79 -0.16
N SER A 10 11.45 -6.65 -0.04
CA SER A 10 11.57 -8.10 -0.04
C SER A 10 10.43 -8.69 -0.85
N PHE A 11 10.67 -9.79 -1.56
CA PHE A 11 9.66 -10.44 -2.38
C PHE A 11 9.82 -11.95 -2.36
N HIS A 12 8.70 -12.64 -2.20
CA HIS A 12 8.61 -14.09 -2.29
C HIS A 12 7.56 -14.45 -3.34
N SER A 13 7.99 -15.14 -4.38
CA SER A 13 7.16 -15.56 -5.50
C SER A 13 6.28 -16.76 -5.12
N TYR A 14 5.09 -16.80 -5.71
CA TYR A 14 4.17 -17.93 -5.61
C TYR A 14 3.98 -18.60 -6.97
N LEU A 15 3.57 -19.86 -6.95
CA LEU A 15 2.90 -20.45 -8.10
C LEU A 15 1.52 -19.78 -8.25
N PRO A 16 1.08 -19.43 -9.48
CA PRO A 16 -0.14 -18.66 -9.71
C PRO A 16 -1.40 -19.53 -9.59
N THR A 17 -1.59 -20.16 -8.43
CA THR A 17 -2.73 -21.04 -8.13
C THR A 17 -3.89 -20.30 -7.47
N SER A 18 -3.64 -19.07 -7.01
CA SER A 18 -4.61 -18.21 -6.32
C SER A 18 -4.80 -16.89 -7.06
N SER A 19 -6.00 -16.31 -6.96
CA SER A 19 -6.34 -15.03 -7.59
C SER A 19 -7.21 -14.18 -6.68
N VAL A 20 -7.29 -12.89 -6.98
CA VAL A 20 -8.21 -11.94 -6.35
C VAL A 20 -9.16 -11.38 -7.40
N THR A 21 -10.40 -11.14 -7.00
CA THR A 21 -11.37 -10.39 -7.81
C THR A 21 -11.20 -8.91 -7.53
N LEU A 22 -11.02 -8.11 -8.58
CA LEU A 22 -10.86 -6.67 -8.51
C LEU A 22 -12.23 -5.98 -8.50
N ALA A 23 -12.24 -4.68 -8.17
CA ALA A 23 -13.46 -3.89 -8.09
C ALA A 23 -14.18 -3.73 -9.44
N ASP A 24 -13.46 -3.87 -10.56
CA ASP A 24 -14.01 -3.89 -11.92
C ASP A 24 -14.61 -5.25 -12.32
N GLY A 25 -14.57 -6.24 -11.42
CA GLY A 25 -15.04 -7.60 -11.64
C GLY A 25 -14.04 -8.54 -12.34
N SER A 26 -12.89 -8.03 -12.79
CA SER A 26 -11.83 -8.87 -13.36
C SER A 26 -11.12 -9.68 -12.27
N THR A 27 -10.44 -10.76 -12.66
CA THR A 27 -9.60 -11.55 -11.76
C THR A 27 -8.12 -11.36 -12.09
N SER A 28 -7.29 -11.22 -11.06
CA SER A 28 -5.84 -11.08 -11.20
C SER A 28 -5.12 -12.16 -10.38
N PRO A 29 -4.18 -12.91 -10.98
CA PRO A 29 -3.45 -13.95 -10.26
C PRO A 29 -2.48 -13.30 -9.25
N ILE A 30 -2.30 -13.96 -8.11
CA ILE A 30 -1.34 -13.53 -7.10
C ILE A 30 0.03 -14.11 -7.48
N LEU A 31 0.99 -13.24 -7.81
CA LEU A 31 2.34 -13.68 -8.24
C LEU A 31 3.30 -13.89 -7.07
N GLY A 32 2.97 -13.34 -5.92
CA GLY A 32 3.83 -13.35 -4.75
C GLY A 32 3.36 -12.36 -3.70
N SER A 33 4.11 -12.29 -2.61
CA SER A 33 3.95 -11.24 -1.62
C SER A 33 5.29 -10.80 -1.06
N GLY A 34 5.30 -9.65 -0.40
CA GLY A 34 6.53 -9.09 0.12
C GLY A 34 6.28 -7.89 1.02
N THR A 35 7.38 -7.23 1.39
CA THR A 35 7.34 -6.00 2.17
C THR A 35 7.49 -4.79 1.26
N VAL A 36 6.64 -3.79 1.45
CA VAL A 36 6.76 -2.46 0.83
C VAL A 36 6.93 -1.44 1.95
N VAL A 37 7.82 -0.47 1.76
CA VAL A 37 8.10 0.58 2.76
C VAL A 37 7.86 1.94 2.12
N PRO A 38 6.60 2.44 2.09
CA PRO A 38 6.28 3.71 1.45
C PRO A 38 6.91 4.92 2.16
N THR A 39 7.05 4.83 3.49
CA THR A 39 7.78 5.78 4.34
C THR A 39 8.67 5.00 5.30
N SER A 40 9.72 5.63 5.83
CA SER A 40 10.65 4.99 6.78
C SER A 40 9.97 4.43 8.04
N THR A 41 8.76 4.89 8.35
CA THR A 41 8.00 4.55 9.56
C THR A 41 6.74 3.72 9.29
N LEU A 42 6.46 3.37 8.03
CA LEU A 42 5.26 2.61 7.64
C LEU A 42 5.61 1.36 6.82
N PRO A 43 6.29 0.34 7.39
CA PRO A 43 6.49 -0.93 6.69
C PRO A 43 5.15 -1.66 6.53
N LEU A 44 4.85 -2.11 5.32
CA LEU A 44 3.65 -2.85 4.97
C LEU A 44 4.02 -4.29 4.60
N SER A 45 3.48 -5.25 5.34
CA SER A 45 3.68 -6.67 5.07
C SER A 45 2.52 -7.52 5.65
N PRO A 46 2.00 -8.52 4.92
CA PRO A 46 2.33 -8.87 3.54
C PRO A 46 1.60 -7.96 2.52
N VAL A 47 2.30 -7.53 1.47
CA VAL A 47 1.70 -6.86 0.30
C VAL A 47 1.65 -7.84 -0.87
N LEU A 48 0.46 -8.08 -1.42
CA LEU A 48 0.28 -8.95 -2.60
C LEU A 48 0.71 -8.25 -3.89
N SER A 49 1.42 -8.99 -4.75
CA SER A 49 1.78 -8.59 -6.12
C SER A 49 0.79 -9.15 -7.13
N LEU A 50 0.20 -8.27 -7.94
CA LEU A 50 -0.83 -8.57 -8.93
C LEU A 50 -0.42 -8.00 -10.28
N PRO A 51 -0.36 -8.76 -11.38
CA PRO A 51 -0.02 -8.21 -12.68
C PRO A 51 -1.08 -7.21 -13.12
N ASN A 52 -0.63 -6.15 -13.79
CA ASN A 52 -1.49 -5.12 -14.40
C ASN A 52 -2.47 -4.43 -13.43
N PHE A 53 -2.15 -4.39 -12.14
CA PHE A 53 -2.96 -3.67 -11.15
C PHE A 53 -2.66 -2.17 -11.24
N ALA A 54 -3.58 -1.41 -11.86
CA ALA A 54 -3.38 -0.02 -12.25
C ALA A 54 -3.10 0.94 -11.08
N PHE A 55 -3.64 0.64 -9.90
CA PHE A 55 -3.50 1.49 -8.71
C PHE A 55 -3.12 0.67 -7.50
N ASN A 56 -2.17 1.15 -6.70
CA ASN A 56 -1.82 0.48 -5.44
C ASN A 56 -2.87 0.80 -4.39
N LEU A 57 -3.40 -0.24 -3.73
CA LEU A 57 -4.37 -0.08 -2.65
C LEU A 57 -3.73 -0.38 -1.30
N LEU A 58 -3.88 0.57 -0.38
CA LEU A 58 -3.57 0.41 1.03
C LEU A 58 -4.86 0.09 1.79
N SER A 59 -4.91 -1.06 2.44
CA SER A 59 -6.01 -1.43 3.33
C SER A 59 -5.62 -1.14 4.77
N ILE A 60 -6.49 -0.46 5.51
CA ILE A 60 -6.30 -0.20 6.94
C ILE A 60 -6.90 -1.36 7.72
N THR A 61 -6.05 -2.28 8.14
CA THR A 61 -6.43 -3.47 8.90
C THR A 61 -6.07 -3.32 10.38
N ARG A 62 -6.65 -4.17 11.25
CA ARG A 62 -6.32 -4.17 12.69
C ARG A 62 -4.83 -4.38 12.98
N THR A 63 -4.09 -5.01 12.07
CA THR A 63 -2.68 -5.34 12.25
C THR A 63 -1.72 -4.17 12.03
N LEU A 64 -2.15 -3.09 11.38
CA LEU A 64 -1.30 -1.93 11.11
C LEU A 64 -1.04 -1.05 12.34
N ASN A 65 -1.79 -1.24 13.43
CA ASN A 65 -1.72 -0.47 14.68
C ASN A 65 -1.66 1.07 14.47
N CYS A 66 -2.33 1.56 13.44
CA CYS A 66 -2.39 2.98 13.12
C CYS A 66 -3.84 3.47 13.06
N SER A 67 -4.07 4.74 13.39
CA SER A 67 -5.28 5.46 12.98
C SER A 67 -5.00 6.25 11.71
N VAL A 68 -6.05 6.43 10.90
CA VAL A 68 -6.03 7.36 9.77
C VAL A 68 -7.11 8.40 9.99
N THR A 69 -6.73 9.66 9.98
CA THR A 69 -7.65 10.80 10.06
C THR A 69 -7.73 11.47 8.71
N PHE A 70 -8.94 11.58 8.15
CA PHE A 70 -9.20 12.24 6.88
C PHE A 70 -9.69 13.68 7.10
N PHE A 71 -9.06 14.60 6.38
CA PHE A 71 -9.43 16.01 6.27
C PHE A 71 -9.74 16.31 4.80
N PRO A 72 -10.52 17.36 4.48
CA PRO A 72 -10.95 17.62 3.10
C PRO A 72 -9.85 17.62 2.04
N GLY A 73 -8.61 17.99 2.38
CA GLY A 73 -7.48 18.04 1.44
C GLY A 73 -6.33 17.07 1.72
N TYR A 74 -6.36 16.32 2.82
CA TYR A 74 -5.24 15.46 3.22
C TYR A 74 -5.65 14.40 4.24
N CYS A 75 -4.82 13.37 4.41
CA CYS A 75 -4.98 12.41 5.49
C CYS A 75 -3.68 12.25 6.29
N VAL A 76 -3.82 11.85 7.55
CA VAL A 76 -2.69 11.63 8.46
C VAL A 76 -2.78 10.22 9.02
N PHE A 77 -1.68 9.49 8.91
CA PHE A 77 -1.47 8.18 9.52
C PHE A 77 -0.71 8.39 10.82
N GLN A 78 -1.31 7.96 11.93
CA GLN A 78 -0.73 8.10 13.26
C GLN A 78 -0.57 6.72 13.89
N ASP A 79 0.63 6.41 14.39
CA ASP A 79 0.87 5.20 15.16
C ASP A 79 0.10 5.27 16.49
N LEU A 80 -0.67 4.23 16.80
CA LEU A 80 -1.58 4.26 17.96
C LEU A 80 -0.83 4.21 19.29
N LEU A 81 0.37 3.64 19.33
CA LEU A 81 1.16 3.47 20.55
C LEU A 81 1.94 4.75 20.89
N THR A 82 2.77 5.20 19.95
CA THR A 82 3.69 6.34 20.10
C THR A 82 3.03 7.69 19.83
N LYS A 83 1.85 7.70 19.18
CA LYS A 83 1.14 8.89 18.70
C LYS A 83 1.93 9.68 17.64
N GLN A 84 3.01 9.14 17.09
CA GLN A 84 3.79 9.79 16.05
C GLN A 84 3.07 9.69 14.69
N ILE A 85 3.26 10.72 13.86
CA ILE A 85 2.81 10.69 12.47
C ILE A 85 3.78 9.81 11.68
N ILE A 86 3.26 8.74 11.10
CA ILE A 86 4.02 7.74 10.34
C ILE A 86 3.79 7.84 8.81
N GLY A 87 2.82 8.65 8.41
CA GLY A 87 2.53 8.91 7.01
C GLY A 87 1.57 10.07 6.83
N LYS A 88 1.61 10.68 5.66
CA LYS A 88 0.67 11.70 5.21
C LYS A 88 0.23 11.34 3.81
N GLY A 89 -0.96 11.76 3.44
CA GLY A 89 -1.40 11.71 2.06
C GLY A 89 -2.13 12.99 1.70
N HIS A 90 -2.17 13.31 0.41
CA HIS A 90 -2.91 14.43 -0.13
C HIS A 90 -4.14 13.94 -0.87
N GLU A 91 -5.20 14.74 -0.86
CA GLU A 91 -6.37 14.52 -1.70
C GLU A 91 -6.04 14.91 -3.14
N SER A 92 -6.48 14.09 -4.09
CA SER A 92 -6.42 14.36 -5.52
C SER A 92 -7.54 13.60 -6.23
N ALA A 93 -8.43 14.34 -6.89
CA ALA A 93 -9.52 13.79 -7.72
C ALA A 93 -10.42 12.77 -6.99
N GLY A 94 -10.75 13.03 -5.72
CA GLY A 94 -11.60 12.18 -4.88
C GLY A 94 -10.87 11.02 -4.19
N LEU A 95 -9.54 10.94 -4.31
CA LEU A 95 -8.71 9.89 -3.72
C LEU A 95 -7.66 10.50 -2.79
N TYR A 96 -7.29 9.77 -1.73
CA TYR A 96 -6.15 10.14 -0.88
C TYR A 96 -4.92 9.34 -1.31
N ILE A 97 -3.90 10.04 -1.79
CA ILE A 97 -2.65 9.46 -2.26
C ILE A 97 -1.62 9.58 -1.15
N LEU A 98 -1.05 8.45 -0.72
CA LEU A 98 0.00 8.43 0.29
C LEU A 98 1.29 9.06 -0.25
N ASP A 99 1.82 10.04 0.48
CA ASP A 99 3.10 10.66 0.17
C ASP A 99 4.22 9.67 0.48
N THR A 100 4.88 9.17 -0.57
CA THR A 100 5.97 8.21 -0.42
C THR A 100 7.32 8.92 -0.41
N SER A 101 8.25 8.47 0.42
CA SER A 101 9.62 8.98 0.44
C SER A 101 10.52 8.27 -0.57
N ILE A 102 9.93 7.62 -1.58
CA ILE A 102 10.69 6.90 -2.60
C ILE A 102 11.43 7.95 -3.43
N THR A 103 12.73 8.07 -3.17
CA THR A 103 13.66 8.78 -4.03
C THR A 103 13.49 8.20 -5.44
N LYS A 104 12.92 8.98 -6.36
CA LYS A 104 13.07 8.68 -7.78
C LYS A 104 14.56 8.73 -8.04
N GLY A 105 15.17 7.56 -8.29
CA GLY A 105 16.50 7.52 -8.89
C GLY A 105 16.45 8.38 -10.14
N LEU A 106 17.31 9.41 -10.15
CA LEU A 106 17.63 10.20 -11.34
C LEU A 106 18.20 9.30 -12.43
#